data_AF-A0A7X9ARV3-F1
#
_entry.id   AF-A0A7X9ARV3-F1
#
_cell.length_a   1.000
_cell.length_b   1.000
_cell.length_c   1.000
_cell.angle_alpha   90.00
_cell.angle_beta   90.00
_cell.angle_gamma   90.00
#
_symmetry.space_group_name_H-M   'P 1'
#
loop_
_entity.id
_entity.type
_entity.pdbx_description
1 polymer ?
#
loop_
_entity_poly.entity_id
_entity_poly.type
_entity_poly.pdbx_seq_one_letter_code
_entity_poly.pdbx_strand_id
1 'polypeptide(L)'
;TTVAQSDGRLTSYNHEVIGEDRARSFITRIWRQIDLPGKVLPLIRCHMRPIAMVLNQASDKAFRRLAVDAGRLDLLAKLVECDILATLPADPDQALAPIRAFAERAHALDVAQQPPEPLIRGRDLLARGLTPGPHLGKILQACYEAQLDGDFSDLAQGLAWLDQHPELLELPDDDTR
;
A
#
# COMPACT_ATOMS: atom_id res chain seq x y z
N THR A 1 -0.10 -21.17 15.41
CA THR A 1 1.10 -20.71 16.13
C THR A 1 0.65 -19.75 17.18
N THR A 2 0.08 -20.29 18.26
CA THR A 2 -0.37 -19.51 19.41
C THR A 2 0.22 -20.19 20.62
N VAL A 3 1.03 -19.47 21.36
CA VAL A 3 1.71 -19.97 22.56
C VAL A 3 1.07 -19.28 23.75
N ALA A 4 0.58 -20.07 24.70
CA ALA A 4 0.19 -19.56 26.00
C ALA A 4 1.46 -19.25 26.80
N GLN A 5 1.63 -17.99 27.17
CA GLN A 5 2.66 -17.57 28.11
C GLN A 5 2.26 -18.01 29.53
N SER A 6 3.25 -18.07 30.41
CA SER A 6 3.10 -18.50 31.80
C SER A 6 2.14 -17.64 32.63
N ASP A 7 1.83 -16.43 32.17
CA ASP A 7 0.86 -15.49 32.75
C ASP A 7 -0.57 -15.66 32.18
N GLY A 8 -0.79 -16.63 31.30
CA GLY A 8 -2.07 -16.87 30.62
C GLY A 8 -2.28 -16.06 29.35
N ARG A 9 -1.33 -15.19 28.96
CA ARG A 9 -1.42 -14.40 27.73
C ARG A 9 -1.14 -15.27 26.50
N LEU A 10 -2.00 -15.17 25.49
CA LEU A 10 -1.80 -15.86 24.22
C LEU A 10 -1.02 -14.95 23.26
N THR A 11 0.12 -15.42 22.75
CA THR A 11 0.92 -14.68 21.75
C THR A 11 1.05 -15.50 20.47
N SER A 12 0.82 -14.87 19.32
CA SER A 12 0.96 -15.49 18.00
C SER A 12 2.06 -14.82 17.18
N TYR A 13 3.25 -15.41 17.18
CA TYR A 13 4.38 -14.92 16.39
C TYR A 13 4.24 -15.29 14.91
N ASN A 14 4.64 -14.39 14.00
CA ASN A 14 4.64 -14.59 12.54
C ASN A 14 3.26 -14.98 11.97
N HIS A 15 2.19 -14.46 12.58
CA HIS A 15 0.83 -14.85 12.23
C HIS A 15 0.33 -14.14 10.97
N GLU A 16 0.99 -13.08 10.54
CA GLU A 16 0.71 -12.38 9.28
C GLU A 16 0.94 -13.29 8.05
N VAL A 17 2.07 -14.00 7.99
CA VAL A 17 2.40 -14.91 6.88
C VAL A 17 1.55 -16.18 6.95
N ILE A 18 1.50 -16.81 8.12
CA ILE A 18 0.73 -18.06 8.34
C ILE A 18 -0.77 -17.81 8.17
N GLY A 19 -1.25 -16.62 8.58
CA GLY A 19 -2.64 -16.19 8.45
C GLY A 19 -3.03 -15.99 6.99
N GLU A 20 -2.16 -15.36 6.18
CA GLU A 20 -2.40 -15.16 4.76
C GLU A 20 -2.61 -16.50 4.03
N ASP A 21 -1.73 -17.47 4.23
CA ASP A 21 -1.82 -18.78 3.55
C ASP A 21 -3.08 -19.56 3.91
N ARG A 22 -3.47 -19.54 5.20
CA ARG A 22 -4.70 -20.19 5.68
C ARG A 22 -5.94 -19.51 5.11
N ALA A 23 -5.98 -18.18 5.13
CA ALA A 23 -7.08 -17.40 4.58
C ALA A 23 -7.20 -17.64 3.07
N ARG A 24 -6.08 -17.66 2.34
CA ARG A 24 -6.04 -17.95 0.90
C ARG A 24 -6.66 -19.31 0.59
N SER A 25 -6.24 -20.35 1.31
CA SER A 25 -6.74 -21.72 1.14
C SER A 25 -8.24 -21.84 1.42
N PHE A 26 -8.72 -21.14 2.45
CA PHE A 26 -10.13 -21.15 2.83
C PHE A 26 -11.02 -20.37 1.84
N ILE A 27 -10.66 -19.12 1.54
CA ILE A 27 -11.46 -18.22 0.68
C ILE A 27 -11.55 -18.78 -0.73
N THR A 28 -10.44 -19.28 -1.29
CA THR A 28 -10.40 -19.85 -2.65
C THR A 28 -11.25 -21.13 -2.77
N ARG A 29 -11.59 -21.79 -1.67
CA ARG A 29 -12.48 -22.96 -1.68
C ARG A 29 -13.96 -22.56 -1.78
N ILE A 30 -14.35 -21.42 -1.23
CA ILE A 30 -15.77 -21.02 -1.10
C ILE A 30 -16.15 -19.96 -2.14
N TRP A 31 -15.28 -18.98 -2.42
CA TRP A 31 -15.57 -17.83 -3.27
C TRP A 31 -14.63 -17.75 -4.47
N ARG A 32 -14.79 -18.66 -5.44
CA ARG A 32 -14.01 -18.63 -6.69
C ARG A 32 -14.49 -17.63 -7.74
N GLN A 33 -15.76 -17.21 -7.67
CA GLN A 33 -16.37 -16.38 -8.73
C GLN A 33 -16.17 -14.87 -8.54
N ILE A 34 -15.62 -14.47 -7.40
CA ILE A 34 -15.24 -13.08 -7.11
C ILE A 34 -13.77 -13.08 -6.72
N ASP A 35 -13.03 -12.04 -7.09
CA ASP A 35 -11.65 -11.86 -6.62
C ASP A 35 -11.62 -11.37 -5.16
N LEU A 36 -12.22 -12.16 -4.27
CA LEU A 36 -12.15 -11.95 -2.84
C LEU A 36 -10.74 -12.20 -2.29
N PRO A 37 -9.98 -13.22 -2.75
CA PRO A 37 -8.58 -13.37 -2.37
C PRO A 37 -7.74 -12.12 -2.66
N GLY A 38 -7.83 -11.54 -3.87
CA GLY A 38 -7.10 -10.32 -4.23
C GLY A 38 -7.44 -9.10 -3.37
N LYS A 39 -8.65 -9.05 -2.79
CA LYS A 39 -9.08 -7.97 -1.90
C LYS A 39 -8.70 -8.19 -0.43
N VAL A 40 -8.77 -9.44 0.06
CA VAL A 40 -8.62 -9.75 1.48
C VAL A 40 -7.16 -9.99 1.86
N LEU A 41 -6.40 -10.68 1.01
CA LEU A 41 -5.04 -11.09 1.34
C LEU A 41 -4.08 -9.91 1.52
N PRO A 42 -4.15 -8.82 0.73
CA PRO A 42 -3.37 -7.62 1.00
C PRO A 42 -3.63 -7.02 2.39
N LEU A 43 -4.89 -7.05 2.85
CA LEU A 43 -5.25 -6.53 4.18
C LEU A 43 -4.63 -7.37 5.28
N ILE A 44 -4.73 -8.70 5.18
CA ILE A 44 -4.11 -9.63 6.13
C ILE A 44 -2.59 -9.46 6.13
N ARG A 45 -1.95 -9.38 4.97
CA ARG A 45 -0.50 -9.20 4.87
C ARG A 45 -0.02 -7.90 5.52
N CYS A 46 -0.83 -6.85 5.47
CA CYS A 46 -0.43 -5.50 5.88
C CYS A 46 -0.91 -5.08 7.28
N HIS A 47 -1.75 -5.85 7.97
CA HIS A 47 -2.46 -5.39 9.17
C HIS A 47 -1.56 -4.97 10.34
N MET A 48 -0.32 -5.46 10.45
CA MET A 48 0.60 -5.00 11.51
C MET A 48 1.23 -3.62 11.22
N ARG A 49 1.19 -3.15 9.96
CA ARG A 49 1.90 -1.94 9.52
C ARG A 49 1.28 -0.63 10.06
N PRO A 50 -0.06 -0.44 10.10
CA PRO A 50 -0.66 0.81 10.58
C PRO A 50 -0.19 1.27 11.96
N ILE A 51 -0.17 0.37 12.95
CA ILE A 51 0.29 0.68 14.31
C ILE A 51 1.78 1.00 14.32
N ALA A 52 2.59 0.17 13.66
CA ALA A 52 4.03 0.43 13.54
C ALA A 52 4.30 1.78 12.87
N MET A 53 3.55 2.16 11.84
CA MET A 53 3.71 3.43 11.13
C MET A 53 3.42 4.63 12.02
N VAL A 54 2.33 4.61 12.78
CA VAL A 54 1.98 5.72 13.67
C VAL A 54 3.00 5.85 14.81
N LEU A 55 3.38 4.74 15.43
CA LEU A 55 4.38 4.75 16.52
C LEU A 55 5.76 5.25 16.06
N ASN A 56 6.13 4.97 14.81
CA ASN A 56 7.41 5.42 14.23
C ASN A 56 7.28 6.73 13.43
N GLN A 57 6.16 7.45 13.52
CA GLN A 57 5.92 8.72 12.82
C GLN A 57 6.22 8.63 11.31
N ALA A 58 5.68 7.60 10.66
CA ALA A 58 5.91 7.33 9.25
C ALA A 58 5.48 8.52 8.35
N SER A 59 6.25 8.77 7.30
CA SER A 59 6.01 9.85 6.34
C SER A 59 4.82 9.58 5.41
N ASP A 60 4.35 10.61 4.71
CA ASP A 60 3.26 10.49 3.74
C ASP A 60 3.59 9.54 2.58
N LYS A 61 4.87 9.48 2.18
CA LYS A 61 5.41 8.48 1.25
C LYS A 61 5.08 7.06 1.71
N ALA A 62 5.23 6.78 3.01
CA ALA A 62 4.92 5.46 3.56
C ALA A 62 3.41 5.14 3.50
N PHE A 63 2.53 6.13 3.72
CA PHE A 63 1.08 5.97 3.55
C PHE A 63 0.71 5.70 2.10
N ARG A 64 1.24 6.47 1.14
CA ARG A 64 1.01 6.26 -0.30
C ARG A 64 1.46 4.86 -0.75
N ARG A 65 2.63 4.41 -0.29
CA ARG A 65 3.14 3.06 -0.59
C ARG A 65 2.32 1.95 0.07
N LEU A 66 1.92 2.12 1.33
CA LEU A 66 1.02 1.16 1.98
C LEU A 66 -0.34 1.10 1.26
N ALA A 67 -0.83 2.22 0.72
CA ALA A 67 -2.05 2.22 -0.08
C ALA A 67 -1.92 1.36 -1.34
N VAL A 68 -0.78 1.43 -2.04
CA VAL A 68 -0.46 0.51 -3.16
C VAL A 68 -0.43 -0.95 -2.70
N ASP A 69 0.20 -1.23 -1.56
CA ASP A 69 0.38 -2.60 -1.07
C ASP A 69 -0.92 -3.26 -0.58
N ALA A 70 -1.82 -2.47 0.03
CA ALA A 70 -3.03 -2.93 0.71
C ALA A 70 -4.33 -2.63 -0.06
N GLY A 71 -4.31 -1.67 -0.98
CA GLY A 71 -5.44 -1.24 -1.81
C GLY A 71 -6.53 -0.44 -1.09
N ARG A 72 -6.88 -0.81 0.15
CA ARG A 72 -7.96 -0.22 0.95
C ARG A 72 -7.53 0.07 2.38
N LEU A 73 -6.91 1.23 2.60
CA LEU A 73 -6.44 1.61 3.94
C LEU A 73 -7.58 1.81 4.94
N ASP A 74 -8.76 2.20 4.48
CA ASP A 74 -9.94 2.29 5.34
C ASP A 74 -10.41 0.92 5.85
N LEU A 75 -10.34 -0.12 5.01
CA LEU A 75 -10.63 -1.51 5.41
C LEU A 75 -9.49 -2.10 6.24
N LEU A 76 -8.25 -1.74 5.92
CA LEU A 76 -7.09 -2.11 6.73
C LEU A 76 -7.21 -1.54 8.15
N ALA A 77 -7.58 -0.27 8.28
CA ALA A 77 -7.78 0.37 9.58
C ALA A 77 -8.86 -0.33 10.40
N LYS A 78 -10.00 -0.66 9.77
CA LYS A 78 -11.10 -1.41 10.41
C LYS A 78 -10.67 -2.81 10.85
N LEU A 79 -9.87 -3.51 10.04
CA LEU A 79 -9.33 -4.82 10.40
C LEU A 79 -8.46 -4.72 11.66
N VAL A 80 -7.58 -3.71 11.72
CA VAL A 80 -6.69 -3.49 12.87
C VAL A 80 -7.47 -3.03 14.11
N GLU A 81 -8.50 -2.20 13.95
CA GLU A 81 -9.40 -1.83 15.04
C GLU A 81 -10.07 -3.07 15.65
N CYS A 82 -10.60 -3.98 14.83
CA CYS A 82 -11.17 -5.25 15.29
C CYS A 82 -10.14 -6.13 16.01
N ASP A 83 -8.90 -6.19 15.50
CA ASP A 83 -7.82 -6.96 16.11
C ASP A 83 -7.43 -6.42 17.50
N ILE A 84 -7.32 -5.09 17.64
CA ILE A 84 -7.07 -4.43 18.92
C ILE A 84 -8.19 -4.73 19.92
N LEU A 85 -9.45 -4.58 19.51
CA LEU A 85 -10.60 -4.80 20.38
C LEU A 85 -10.74 -6.27 20.82
N ALA A 86 -10.31 -7.21 19.98
CA ALA A 86 -10.30 -8.63 20.33
C ALA A 86 -9.35 -8.96 21.50
N THR A 87 -8.38 -8.08 21.81
CA THR A 87 -7.52 -8.21 22.99
C THR A 87 -8.19 -7.82 24.30
N LEU A 88 -9.41 -7.27 24.26
CA LEU A 88 -10.17 -6.75 25.40
C LEU A 88 -9.34 -5.74 26.24
N PRO A 89 -8.88 -4.64 25.63
CA PRO A 89 -8.06 -3.65 26.33
C PRO A 89 -8.85 -3.01 27.49
N ALA A 90 -8.16 -2.72 28.60
CA ALA A 90 -8.77 -2.06 29.74
C ALA A 90 -9.26 -0.64 29.43
N ASP A 91 -8.57 0.05 28.51
CA ASP A 91 -8.96 1.36 27.96
C ASP A 91 -9.00 1.26 26.42
N PRO A 92 -10.18 0.99 25.84
CA PRO A 92 -10.35 0.91 24.39
C PRO A 92 -10.04 2.22 23.66
N ASP A 93 -10.31 3.38 24.26
CA ASP A 93 -10.09 4.66 23.58
C ASP A 93 -8.59 4.96 23.46
N GLN A 94 -7.82 4.71 24.52
CA GLN A 94 -6.37 4.79 24.46
C GLN A 94 -5.79 3.78 23.46
N ALA A 95 -6.26 2.54 23.48
CA ALA A 95 -5.77 1.49 22.59
C ALA A 95 -6.07 1.78 21.11
N LEU A 96 -7.21 2.42 20.82
CA LEU A 96 -7.63 2.77 19.45
C LEU A 96 -7.07 4.11 18.96
N ALA A 97 -6.51 4.95 19.83
CA ALA A 97 -5.99 6.26 19.42
C ALA A 97 -4.97 6.18 18.26
N PRO A 98 -4.01 5.23 18.22
CA PRO A 98 -3.08 5.13 17.09
C PRO A 98 -3.77 4.76 15.78
N ILE A 99 -4.73 3.83 15.78
CA ILE A 99 -5.41 3.41 14.54
C ILE A 99 -6.37 4.49 14.03
N ARG A 100 -6.98 5.27 14.94
CA ARG A 100 -7.77 6.47 14.58
C ARG A 100 -6.89 7.52 13.90
N ALA A 101 -5.72 7.82 14.45
CA ALA A 101 -4.75 8.74 13.84
C ALA A 101 -4.26 8.26 12.47
N PHE A 102 -4.03 6.94 12.31
CA PHE A 102 -3.71 6.35 11.01
C PHE A 102 -4.83 6.58 9.98
N ALA A 103 -6.08 6.30 10.36
CA ALA A 103 -7.24 6.47 9.48
C ALA A 103 -7.43 7.94 9.06
N GLU A 104 -7.30 8.87 10.01
CA GLU A 104 -7.36 10.31 9.74
C GLU A 104 -6.27 10.74 8.75
N ARG A 105 -5.03 10.29 8.93
CA ARG A 105 -3.93 10.62 8.00
C ARG A 105 -4.16 10.03 6.61
N ALA A 106 -4.63 8.79 6.51
CA ALA A 106 -4.97 8.16 5.24
C ALA A 106 -6.09 8.90 4.49
N HIS A 107 -7.10 9.42 5.22
CA HIS A 107 -8.15 10.25 4.66
C HIS A 107 -7.63 11.62 4.20
N ALA A 108 -6.78 12.28 4.99
CA ALA A 108 -6.21 13.58 4.65
C ALA A 108 -5.32 13.53 3.39
N LEU A 109 -4.70 12.38 3.12
CA LEU A 109 -3.88 12.13 1.93
C LEU A 109 -4.68 11.58 0.73
N ASP A 110 -6.00 11.43 0.86
CA ASP A 110 -6.89 10.83 -0.16
C ASP A 110 -6.46 9.41 -0.60
N VAL A 111 -5.87 8.64 0.30
CA VAL A 111 -5.43 7.25 0.04
C VAL A 111 -6.19 6.21 0.86
N ALA A 112 -7.26 6.63 1.55
CA ALA A 112 -8.08 5.76 2.36
C ALA A 112 -8.78 4.66 1.53
N GLN A 113 -9.35 5.05 0.38
CA GLN A 113 -10.22 4.18 -0.43
C GLN A 113 -9.52 3.58 -1.66
N GLN A 114 -8.38 4.12 -2.06
CA GLN A 114 -7.61 3.64 -3.20
C GLN A 114 -6.17 4.17 -3.13
N PRO A 115 -5.21 3.54 -3.82
CA PRO A 115 -3.90 4.13 -4.04
C PRO A 115 -4.00 5.44 -4.85
N PRO A 116 -2.99 6.34 -4.78
CA PRO A 116 -2.92 7.49 -5.66
C PRO A 116 -3.01 7.07 -7.13
N GLU A 117 -3.86 7.72 -7.94
CA GLU A 117 -3.85 7.48 -9.38
C GLU A 117 -2.59 8.08 -10.02
N PRO A 118 -1.98 7.43 -11.03
CA PRO A 118 -0.88 8.02 -11.77
C PRO A 118 -1.27 9.37 -12.39
N LEU A 119 -0.52 10.41 -12.04
CA LEU A 119 -0.68 11.76 -12.56
C LEU A 119 -0.19 11.86 -14.01
N ILE A 120 0.91 11.17 -14.32
CA ILE A 120 1.45 11.04 -15.68
C ILE A 120 0.92 9.73 -16.27
N ARG A 121 0.23 9.83 -17.41
CA ARG A 121 -0.33 8.70 -18.15
C ARG A 121 0.33 8.58 -19.52
N GLY A 122 0.17 7.43 -20.16
CA GLY A 122 0.76 7.18 -21.48
C GLY A 122 0.43 8.26 -22.50
N ARG A 123 -0.82 8.76 -22.53
CA ARG A 123 -1.25 9.85 -23.43
C ARG A 123 -0.41 11.13 -23.28
N ASP A 124 0.06 11.44 -22.07
CA ASP A 124 0.81 12.67 -21.79
C ASP A 124 2.23 12.55 -22.37
N LEU A 125 2.82 11.36 -22.29
CA LEU A 125 4.13 11.05 -22.89
C LEU A 125 4.04 10.91 -24.42
N LEU A 126 2.96 10.31 -24.94
CA LEU A 126 2.73 10.23 -26.40
C LEU A 126 2.58 11.63 -27.02
N ALA A 127 1.90 12.55 -26.32
CA ALA A 127 1.79 13.95 -26.76
C ALA A 127 3.15 14.67 -26.80
N ARG A 128 4.16 14.16 -26.08
CA ARG A 128 5.55 14.64 -26.09
C ARG A 128 6.44 13.93 -27.13
N GLY A 129 5.85 13.10 -27.99
CA GLY A 129 6.57 12.42 -29.07
C GLY A 129 7.22 11.10 -28.69
N LEU A 130 6.98 10.58 -27.48
CA LEU A 130 7.44 9.24 -27.12
C LEU A 130 6.61 8.16 -27.84
N THR A 131 7.22 7.02 -28.12
CA THR A 131 6.57 5.91 -28.82
C THR A 131 6.04 4.85 -27.83
N PRO A 132 4.93 4.16 -28.14
CA PRO A 132 4.47 3.03 -27.35
C PRO A 132 5.51 1.90 -27.32
N GLY A 133 5.76 1.33 -26.15
CA GLY A 133 6.65 0.17 -25.99
C GLY A 133 7.06 -0.09 -24.54
N PRO A 134 7.87 -1.13 -24.28
CA PRO A 134 8.34 -1.47 -22.93
C PRO A 134 9.05 -0.32 -22.22
N HIS A 135 9.82 0.50 -22.96
CA HIS A 135 10.51 1.65 -22.42
C HIS A 135 9.55 2.74 -21.91
N LEU A 136 8.45 3.02 -22.64
CA LEU A 136 7.39 3.93 -22.16
C LEU A 136 6.81 3.47 -20.82
N GLY A 137 6.62 2.15 -20.65
CA GLY A 137 6.18 1.56 -19.39
C GLY A 137 7.17 1.79 -18.25
N LYS A 138 8.48 1.69 -18.52
CA LYS A 138 9.53 1.99 -17.53
C LYS A 138 9.51 3.46 -17.09
N ILE A 139 9.33 4.39 -18.04
CA ILE A 139 9.22 5.82 -17.74
C ILE A 139 7.99 6.11 -16.87
N LEU A 140 6.83 5.56 -17.24
CA LEU A 140 5.59 5.71 -16.46
C LEU A 140 5.75 5.14 -15.05
N GLN A 141 6.43 4.00 -14.90
CA GLN A 141 6.72 3.42 -13.60
C GLN A 141 7.62 4.33 -12.75
N ALA A 142 8.71 4.86 -13.33
CA ALA A 142 9.60 5.79 -12.63
C ALA A 142 8.86 7.07 -12.19
N CYS A 143 8.02 7.63 -13.06
CA CYS A 143 7.19 8.78 -12.72
C CYS A 143 6.22 8.47 -11.58
N TYR A 144 5.59 7.30 -11.60
CA TYR A 144 4.68 6.89 -10.52
C TYR A 144 5.42 6.68 -9.19
N GLU A 145 6.65 6.14 -9.22
CA GLU A 145 7.49 6.02 -8.02
C GLU A 145 7.85 7.37 -7.42
N ALA A 146 8.25 8.34 -8.26
CA ALA A 146 8.52 9.72 -7.85
C ALA A 146 7.27 10.41 -7.28
N GLN A 147 6.10 10.17 -7.87
CA GLN A 147 4.81 10.63 -7.32
C GLN A 147 4.55 10.06 -5.92
N LEU A 148 4.77 8.75 -5.70
CA LEU A 148 4.60 8.13 -4.39
C LEU A 148 5.61 8.69 -3.38
N ASP A 149 6.78 9.07 -3.83
CA ASP A 149 7.82 9.69 -3.03
C ASP A 149 7.51 11.14 -2.67
N GLY A 150 6.68 11.81 -3.48
CA GLY A 150 6.22 13.17 -3.26
C GLY A 150 7.03 14.22 -4.00
N ASP A 151 7.80 13.81 -5.01
CA ASP A 151 8.62 14.71 -5.82
C ASP A 151 7.76 15.68 -6.65
N PHE A 152 6.51 15.30 -6.93
CA PHE A 152 5.51 16.16 -7.55
C PHE A 152 4.09 15.77 -7.12
N SER A 153 3.15 16.70 -7.32
CA SER A 153 1.75 16.58 -6.89
C SER A 153 0.73 16.87 -8.00
N ASP A 154 1.19 17.31 -9.17
CA ASP A 154 0.35 17.53 -10.34
C ASP A 154 1.07 17.15 -11.64
N LEU A 155 0.33 17.14 -12.75
CA LEU A 155 0.86 16.77 -14.06
C LEU A 155 1.99 17.71 -14.52
N ALA A 156 1.88 19.02 -14.30
CA ALA A 156 2.87 19.97 -14.78
C ALA A 156 4.21 19.79 -14.05
N GLN A 157 4.15 19.64 -12.73
CA GLN A 157 5.31 19.31 -11.90
C GLN A 157 5.90 17.96 -12.29
N GLY A 158 5.07 16.94 -12.58
CA GLY A 158 5.55 15.63 -13.02
C GLY A 158 6.27 15.67 -14.37
N LEU A 159 5.76 16.45 -15.32
CA LEU A 159 6.44 16.64 -16.60
C LEU A 159 7.76 17.41 -16.43
N ALA A 160 7.80 18.42 -15.56
CA ALA A 160 9.03 19.15 -15.23
C ALA A 160 10.05 18.27 -14.48
N TRP A 161 9.58 17.35 -13.64
CA TRP A 161 10.42 16.35 -12.99
C TRP A 161 11.03 15.42 -14.05
N LEU A 162 10.24 14.94 -15.02
CA LEU A 162 10.75 14.10 -16.11
C LEU A 162 11.81 14.83 -16.95
N ASP A 163 11.66 16.14 -17.17
CA ASP A 163 12.66 16.96 -17.89
C ASP A 163 14.01 17.06 -17.17
N GLN A 164 14.01 16.89 -15.84
CA GLN A 164 15.22 16.87 -15.02
C GLN A 164 15.90 15.50 -14.97
N HIS A 165 15.26 14.47 -15.55
CA HIS A 165 15.74 13.09 -15.56
C HIS A 165 15.89 12.57 -17.01
N PRO A 166 16.76 13.20 -17.83
CA PRO A 166 16.93 12.84 -19.24
C PRO A 166 17.42 11.39 -19.43
N GLU A 167 18.11 10.82 -18.45
CA GLU A 167 18.56 9.42 -18.45
C GLU A 167 17.39 8.42 -18.56
N LEU A 168 16.19 8.79 -18.14
CA LEU A 168 14.99 7.96 -18.30
C LEU A 168 14.47 7.95 -19.74
N LEU A 169 14.82 8.96 -20.53
CA LEU A 169 14.41 9.11 -21.93
C LEU A 169 15.40 8.46 -22.90
N GLU A 170 16.60 8.10 -22.41
CA GLU A 170 17.56 7.35 -23.18
C GLU A 170 17.06 5.91 -23.35
N LEU A 171 16.88 5.47 -24.60
CA LEU A 171 16.58 4.07 -24.88
C LEU A 171 17.74 3.24 -24.34
N PRO A 172 17.48 2.21 -23.50
CA PRO A 172 18.54 1.30 -23.11
C PRO A 172 19.14 0.72 -24.39
N ASP A 173 20.47 0.72 -24.49
CA ASP A 173 21.19 0.05 -25.57
C ASP A 173 20.56 -1.33 -25.73
N ASP A 174 20.01 -1.58 -26.92
CA ASP A 174 19.25 -2.77 -27.26
C ASP A 174 20.09 -3.99 -26.85
N ASP A 175 19.62 -4.76 -25.86
CA ASP A 175 20.15 -6.08 -25.60
C ASP A 175 19.70 -6.94 -26.79
N THR A 176 20.45 -6.84 -27.89
CA THR A 176 20.43 -7.77 -29.00
C THR A 176 20.60 -9.17 -28.42
N ARG A 177 19.50 -9.89 -28.21
CA ARG A 177 19.44 -11.35 -28.03
C ARG A 177 18.04 -11.90 -28.26
#